data_AF-A0A140LI98-F1
#
_entry.id   AF-A0A140LI98-F1
#
_cell.length_a   1.000
_cell.length_b   1.000
_cell.length_c   1.000
_cell.angle_alpha   90.00
_cell.angle_beta   90.00
_cell.angle_gamma   90.00
#
_symmetry.space_group_name_H-M   'P 1'
#
loop_
_entity.id
_entity.type
_entity.pdbx_description
1 polymer ?
#
loop_
_entity_poly.entity_id
_entity_poly.type
_entity_poly.pdbx_seq_one_letter_code
_entity_poly.pdbx_strand_id
1 'polypeptide(L)'
;MKLLSRAGSFSRFYSLKVAPKVKTSAAPGGVPLQPQDLETTKGASSFKITRGIEAVGGKLSVTATRENMAYTVEGIRSDIEILMEFLLNVTTAPEFRRWEVAALRSQLKIDKAVAFQNSQTRIIENLHDVAYKNALANPLYCPDY
;
A
#
# COMPACT_ATOMS: atom_id res chain seq x y z
N MET A 1 -4.10 -41.28 21.86
CA MET A 1 -4.89 -40.05 22.09
C MET A 1 -4.42 -38.99 21.11
N LYS A 2 -5.28 -38.56 20.18
CA LYS A 2 -4.97 -37.58 19.14
C LYS A 2 -4.99 -36.18 19.76
N LEU A 3 -3.85 -35.50 19.80
CA LEU A 3 -3.75 -34.08 20.14
C LEU A 3 -4.15 -33.27 18.90
N LEU A 4 -5.29 -32.60 19.00
CA LEU A 4 -5.81 -31.68 17.99
C LEU A 4 -4.83 -30.52 17.80
N SER A 5 -4.24 -30.45 16.60
CA SER A 5 -3.49 -29.29 16.12
C SER A 5 -4.46 -28.12 15.96
N ARG A 6 -4.30 -27.11 16.81
CA ARG A 6 -5.06 -25.86 16.74
C ARG A 6 -4.46 -25.01 15.63
N ALA A 7 -5.11 -24.97 14.47
CA ALA A 7 -4.78 -24.07 13.38
C ALA A 7 -5.05 -22.62 13.81
N GLY A 8 -4.07 -21.98 14.44
CA GLY A 8 -4.11 -20.57 14.78
C GLY A 8 -3.67 -19.73 13.58
N SER A 9 -4.57 -18.91 13.04
CA SER A 9 -4.21 -17.83 12.12
C SER A 9 -3.38 -16.81 12.90
N PHE A 10 -2.19 -16.46 12.37
CA PHE A 10 -1.26 -15.53 12.99
C PHE A 10 -1.13 -14.30 12.09
N SER A 11 -1.53 -13.13 12.60
CA SER A 11 -1.35 -11.84 11.93
C SER A 11 -0.21 -11.10 12.63
N ARG A 12 0.86 -10.80 11.88
CA ARG A 12 2.01 -10.02 12.39
C ARG A 12 2.03 -8.67 11.69
N PHE A 13 1.94 -7.61 12.49
CA PHE A 13 1.92 -6.23 12.01
C PHE A 13 3.34 -5.69 11.89
N TYR A 14 3.72 -5.21 10.71
CA TYR A 14 4.89 -4.35 10.53
C TYR A 14 4.40 -2.94 10.19
N SER A 15 4.50 -2.04 11.18
CA SER A 15 4.15 -0.63 11.02
C SER A 15 5.43 0.16 10.77
N LEU A 16 5.60 0.65 9.55
CA LEU A 16 6.60 1.66 9.25
C LEU A 16 5.95 3.01 9.52
N LYS A 17 6.53 3.80 10.44
CA LYS A 17 6.18 5.22 10.61
C LYS A 17 6.80 6.04 9.47
N VAL A 18 6.39 5.70 8.26
CA VAL A 18 6.79 6.37 7.03
C VAL A 18 5.52 7.04 6.53
N ALA A 19 5.52 8.37 6.58
CA ALA A 19 4.55 9.15 5.83
C ALA A 19 4.78 8.88 4.33
N PRO A 20 3.75 8.87 3.47
CA PRO A 20 3.93 8.90 2.03
C PRO A 20 4.59 10.24 1.67
N LYS A 21 5.91 10.30 1.79
CA LYS A 21 6.70 11.53 1.66
C LYS A 21 7.78 11.28 0.62
N VAL A 22 7.35 11.09 -0.61
CA VAL A 22 8.21 11.34 -1.76
C VAL A 22 8.25 12.86 -1.96
N LYS A 23 9.15 13.54 -1.26
CA LYS A 23 9.60 14.87 -1.68
C LYS A 23 10.72 14.66 -2.71
N THR A 24 10.36 14.51 -3.98
CA THR A 24 11.29 14.78 -5.08
C THR A 24 11.33 16.30 -5.28
N SER A 25 12.49 16.90 -5.02
CA SER A 25 12.76 18.27 -5.42
C SER A 25 12.61 18.39 -6.94
N ALA A 26 11.80 19.36 -7.38
CA ALA A 26 11.70 19.86 -8.75
C ALA A 26 11.34 18.81 -9.84
N ALA A 27 10.09 18.32 -9.84
CA ALA A 27 9.38 17.85 -11.04
C ALA A 27 7.85 17.90 -10.79
N PRO A 28 7.01 18.26 -11.78
CA PRO A 28 5.57 18.43 -11.57
C PRO A 28 4.88 17.07 -11.40
N GLY A 29 4.06 16.94 -10.36
CA GLY A 29 3.03 15.89 -10.24
C GLY A 29 3.53 14.49 -9.89
N GLY A 30 4.07 14.31 -8.68
CA GLY A 30 4.24 12.97 -8.09
C GLY A 30 2.94 12.53 -7.40
N VAL A 31 2.26 11.55 -7.98
CA VAL A 31 1.01 10.99 -7.46
C VAL A 31 1.25 10.23 -6.15
N PRO A 32 0.48 10.46 -5.07
CA PRO A 32 0.42 9.52 -3.95
C PRO A 32 -0.22 8.22 -4.45
N LEU A 33 0.61 7.23 -4.75
CA LEU A 33 0.16 5.89 -5.12
C LEU A 33 -0.28 5.17 -3.84
N GLN A 34 -1.48 4.61 -3.83
CA GLN A 34 -1.85 3.71 -2.74
C GLN A 34 -1.07 2.40 -2.93
N PRO A 35 -0.39 1.87 -1.90
CA PRO A 35 0.56 0.78 -2.11
C PRO A 35 -0.11 -0.58 -2.33
N GLN A 36 -1.44 -0.61 -2.33
CA GLN A 36 -2.26 -1.76 -2.67
C GLN A 36 -2.19 -2.09 -4.17
N ASP A 37 -1.74 -1.16 -4.99
CA ASP A 37 -1.31 -1.41 -6.37
C ASP A 37 0.17 -1.82 -6.33
N LEU A 38 0.41 -3.09 -6.00
CA LEU A 38 1.75 -3.62 -5.75
C LEU A 38 2.60 -3.63 -7.03
N GLU A 39 3.27 -2.51 -7.27
CA GLU A 39 4.20 -2.36 -8.37
C GLU A 39 5.48 -3.17 -8.13
N THR A 40 6.00 -3.71 -9.23
CA THR A 40 7.12 -4.64 -9.32
C THR A 40 8.29 -4.30 -8.37
N THR A 41 8.95 -5.31 -7.82
CA THR A 41 10.20 -5.13 -7.05
C THR A 41 11.40 -5.51 -7.91
N LYS A 42 12.60 -5.04 -7.54
CA LYS A 42 13.84 -5.40 -8.27
C LYS A 42 14.07 -6.92 -8.39
N GLY A 43 13.59 -7.70 -7.41
CA GLY A 43 13.76 -9.15 -7.36
C GLY A 43 12.55 -9.97 -7.86
N ALA A 44 11.39 -9.36 -8.00
CA ALA A 44 10.15 -10.05 -8.36
C ALA A 44 9.11 -9.13 -9.01
N SER A 45 8.56 -9.57 -10.14
CA SER A 45 7.38 -8.95 -10.77
C SER A 45 6.15 -9.02 -9.87
N SER A 46 5.25 -8.05 -9.99
CA SER A 46 3.92 -8.04 -9.35
C SER A 46 3.23 -9.41 -9.44
N PHE A 47 3.23 -10.05 -10.62
CA PHE A 47 2.65 -11.38 -10.81
C PHE A 47 3.30 -12.46 -9.94
N LYS A 48 4.63 -12.46 -9.82
CA LYS A 48 5.37 -13.42 -8.99
C LYS A 48 5.03 -13.24 -7.52
N ILE A 49 4.88 -11.99 -7.07
CA ILE A 49 4.55 -11.68 -5.68
C ILE A 49 3.11 -12.12 -5.38
N THR A 50 2.13 -11.69 -6.18
CA THR A 50 0.72 -12.07 -5.98
C THR A 50 0.55 -13.57 -6.03
N ARG A 51 1.10 -14.24 -7.05
CA ARG A 51 0.96 -15.69 -7.20
C ARG A 51 1.73 -16.47 -6.13
N GLY A 52 2.88 -15.98 -5.70
CA GLY A 52 3.68 -16.59 -4.64
C GLY A 52 2.97 -16.54 -3.28
N ILE A 53 2.33 -15.41 -2.96
CA ILE A 53 1.55 -15.24 -1.73
C ILE A 53 0.27 -16.08 -1.77
N GLU A 54 -0.44 -16.10 -2.89
CA GLU A 54 -1.65 -16.92 -3.08
C GLU A 54 -1.37 -18.42 -3.01
N ALA A 55 -0.24 -18.89 -3.55
CA ALA A 55 0.13 -20.30 -3.52
C ALA A 55 0.33 -20.81 -2.08
N VAL A 56 0.73 -19.93 -1.17
CA VAL A 56 0.89 -20.17 0.27
C VAL A 56 -0.44 -19.97 1.03
N GLY A 57 -1.50 -19.51 0.35
CA GLY A 57 -2.77 -19.15 0.98
C GLY A 57 -2.67 -17.89 1.85
N GLY A 58 -1.66 -17.05 1.60
CA GLY A 58 -1.48 -15.80 2.29
C GLY A 58 -2.22 -14.64 1.62
N LYS A 59 -2.25 -13.50 2.31
CA LYS A 59 -2.77 -12.23 1.79
C LYS A 59 -1.84 -11.10 2.21
N LEU A 60 -1.41 -10.30 1.24
CA LEU A 60 -0.73 -9.03 1.50
C LEU A 60 -1.74 -7.89 1.34
N SER A 61 -1.80 -7.03 2.34
CA SER A 61 -2.57 -5.79 2.31
C SER A 61 -1.69 -4.63 2.72
N VAL A 62 -1.94 -3.46 2.12
CA VAL A 62 -1.23 -2.24 2.49
C VAL A 62 -2.22 -1.14 2.80
N THR A 63 -2.07 -0.57 3.98
CA THR A 63 -2.89 0.55 4.44
C THR A 63 -2.01 1.77 4.61
N ALA A 64 -2.28 2.80 3.82
CA ALA A 64 -1.59 4.09 3.90
C ALA A 64 -2.49 5.14 4.53
N THR A 65 -2.01 5.77 5.60
CA THR A 65 -2.58 6.97 6.20
C THR A 65 -1.60 8.14 6.02
N ARG A 66 -1.99 9.35 6.44
CA ARG A 66 -1.13 10.54 6.32
C ARG A 66 0.20 10.42 7.08
N GLU A 67 0.22 9.64 8.15
CA GLU A 67 1.38 9.54 9.06
C GLU A 67 2.04 8.16 9.07
N ASN A 68 1.30 7.12 8.70
CA ASN A 68 1.74 5.74 8.81
C ASN A 68 1.43 4.99 7.52
N MET A 69 2.31 4.05 7.19
CA MET A 69 2.07 3.11 6.12
C MET A 69 2.34 1.71 6.67
N ALA A 70 1.30 0.91 6.74
CA ALA A 70 1.34 -0.42 7.33
C ALA A 70 1.23 -1.46 6.22
N TYR A 71 2.23 -2.33 6.13
CA TYR A 71 2.21 -3.50 5.28
C TYR A 71 1.89 -4.71 6.15
N THR A 72 0.79 -5.39 5.84
CA THR A 72 0.29 -6.53 6.61
C THR A 72 0.26 -7.75 5.74
N VAL A 73 0.91 -8.82 6.20
CA VAL A 73 0.85 -10.13 5.56
C VAL A 73 0.17 -11.11 6.51
N GLU A 74 -0.89 -11.73 6.03
CA GLU A 74 -1.66 -12.75 6.71
C GLU A 74 -1.39 -14.10 6.05
N GLY A 75 -1.28 -15.17 6.84
CA GLY A 75 -1.02 -16.50 6.30
C GLY A 75 -0.87 -17.55 7.39
N ILE A 76 -0.58 -18.78 6.96
CA ILE A 76 -0.37 -19.91 7.88
C ILE A 76 1.02 -19.79 8.51
N ARG A 77 1.14 -20.19 9.78
CA ARG A 77 2.38 -20.10 10.54
C ARG A 77 3.55 -20.90 9.92
N SER A 78 3.26 -21.98 9.19
CA SER A 78 4.26 -22.82 8.54
C SER A 78 5.11 -22.08 7.52
N ASP A 79 4.53 -21.09 6.84
CA ASP A 79 5.12 -20.48 5.64
C ASP A 79 5.48 -19.01 5.87
N ILE A 80 5.65 -18.62 7.14
CA ILE A 80 5.99 -17.23 7.52
C ILE A 80 7.31 -16.80 6.91
N GLU A 81 8.32 -17.67 6.83
CA GLU A 81 9.63 -17.30 6.29
C GLU A 81 9.53 -16.83 4.83
N ILE A 82 8.73 -17.53 4.03
CA ILE A 82 8.45 -17.20 2.63
C ILE A 82 7.70 -15.87 2.54
N LEU A 83 6.66 -15.70 3.36
CA LEU A 83 5.86 -14.47 3.40
C LEU A 83 6.68 -13.25 3.85
N MET A 84 7.62 -13.45 4.77
CA MET A 84 8.54 -12.40 5.24
C MET A 84 9.52 -11.97 4.15
N GLU A 85 9.98 -12.88 3.30
CA GLU A 85 10.82 -12.54 2.14
C GLU A 85 10.05 -11.63 1.16
N PHE A 86 8.80 -11.97 0.85
CA PHE A 86 7.95 -11.11 0.02
C PHE A 86 7.72 -9.74 0.64
N LEU A 87 7.43 -9.68 1.94
CA LEU A 87 7.27 -8.41 2.66
C LEU A 87 8.56 -7.56 2.62
N LEU A 88 9.71 -8.20 2.80
CA LEU A 88 11.00 -7.52 2.76
C LEU A 88 11.28 -6.94 1.37
N ASN A 89 11.03 -7.71 0.31
CA ASN A 89 11.23 -7.26 -1.06
C ASN A 89 10.35 -6.05 -1.40
N VAL A 90 9.08 -6.09 -0.99
CA VAL A 90 8.11 -4.99 -1.21
C VAL A 90 8.49 -3.72 -0.45
N THR A 91 9.03 -3.86 0.77
CA THR A 91 9.35 -2.71 1.63
C THR A 91 10.72 -2.10 1.35
N THR A 92 11.71 -2.90 0.94
CA THR A 92 13.11 -2.45 0.79
C THR A 92 13.48 -2.02 -0.62
N ALA A 93 12.89 -2.63 -1.65
CA ALA A 93 13.29 -2.40 -3.04
C ALA A 93 12.09 -2.35 -4.01
N PRO A 94 11.12 -1.44 -3.81
CA PRO A 94 10.09 -1.18 -4.80
C PRO A 94 10.72 -0.57 -6.08
N GLU A 95 10.26 -1.03 -7.25
CA GLU A 95 10.72 -0.55 -8.54
C GLU A 95 9.52 -0.12 -9.39
N PHE A 96 9.42 1.18 -9.67
CA PHE A 96 8.32 1.73 -10.45
C PHE A 96 8.70 1.83 -11.93
N ARG A 97 8.13 0.97 -12.77
CA ARG A 97 8.37 1.03 -14.21
C ARG A 97 7.46 2.07 -14.86
N ARG A 98 7.95 2.73 -15.92
CA ARG A 98 7.24 3.88 -16.51
C ARG A 98 5.86 3.53 -17.06
N TRP A 99 5.69 2.34 -17.64
CA TRP A 99 4.42 1.86 -18.18
C TRP A 99 3.43 1.44 -17.09
N GLU A 100 3.93 0.86 -16.01
CA GLU A 100 3.18 0.50 -14.81
C GLU A 100 2.55 1.75 -14.19
N VAL A 101 3.37 2.79 -13.95
CA VAL A 101 2.90 4.09 -13.47
C VAL A 101 1.89 4.75 -14.42
N ALA A 102 2.10 4.60 -15.73
CA ALA A 102 1.18 5.15 -16.73
C ALA A 102 -0.18 4.44 -16.72
N ALA A 103 -0.20 3.11 -16.56
CA ALA A 103 -1.44 2.34 -16.45
C ALA A 103 -2.20 2.64 -15.16
N LEU A 104 -1.47 2.84 -14.06
CA LEU A 104 -2.06 3.11 -12.76
C LEU A 104 -2.76 4.49 -12.69
N ARG A 105 -2.27 5.48 -13.45
CA ARG A 105 -2.84 6.84 -13.47
C ARG A 105 -4.33 6.89 -13.81
N SER A 106 -4.80 6.06 -14.75
CA SER A 106 -6.23 5.99 -15.09
C SER A 106 -7.06 5.36 -13.97
N GLN A 107 -6.53 4.32 -13.32
CA GLN A 107 -7.20 3.63 -12.23
C GLN A 107 -7.35 4.55 -11.01
N LEU A 108 -6.29 5.29 -10.65
CA LEU A 108 -6.34 6.22 -9.51
C LEU A 108 -7.38 7.34 -9.69
N LYS A 109 -7.64 7.76 -10.93
CA LYS A 109 -8.69 8.74 -11.21
C LYS A 109 -10.08 8.17 -10.91
N ILE A 110 -10.28 6.89 -11.21
CA ILE A 110 -11.52 6.16 -10.91
C ILE A 110 -11.64 5.96 -9.39
N ASP A 111 -10.58 5.47 -8.73
CA ASP A 111 -10.57 5.21 -7.29
C ASP A 111 -10.82 6.48 -6.48
N LYS A 112 -10.22 7.60 -6.90
CA LYS A 112 -10.50 8.93 -6.36
C LYS A 112 -11.98 9.30 -6.51
N ALA A 113 -12.55 9.12 -7.70
CA ALA A 113 -13.95 9.42 -7.96
C ALA A 113 -14.88 8.57 -7.09
N VAL A 114 -14.57 7.28 -6.93
CA VAL A 114 -15.30 6.35 -6.06
C VAL A 114 -15.18 6.77 -4.59
N ALA A 115 -13.98 7.10 -4.11
CA ALA A 115 -13.76 7.55 -2.74
C ALA A 115 -14.56 8.83 -2.40
N PHE A 116 -14.64 9.77 -3.35
CA PHE A 116 -15.40 11.01 -3.16
C PHE A 116 -16.91 10.87 -3.33
N GLN A 117 -17.42 9.71 -3.76
CA GLN A 117 -18.86 9.42 -3.62
C GLN A 117 -19.29 9.46 -2.15
N ASN A 118 -18.38 9.08 -1.24
CA ASN A 118 -18.60 9.28 0.19
C ASN A 118 -18.34 10.74 0.57
N SER A 119 -19.42 11.47 0.87
CA SER A 119 -19.37 12.88 1.28
C SER A 119 -18.51 13.11 2.53
N GLN A 120 -18.45 12.15 3.45
CA GLN A 120 -17.62 12.27 4.67
C GLN A 120 -16.13 12.35 4.32
N THR A 121 -15.68 11.53 3.37
CA THR A 121 -14.27 11.53 2.94
C THR A 121 -13.92 12.88 2.33
N ARG A 122 -14.81 13.44 1.51
CA ARG A 122 -14.63 14.78 0.92
C ARG A 122 -14.51 15.89 1.97
N ILE A 123 -15.37 15.86 2.98
CA ILE A 123 -15.38 16.87 4.05
C ILE A 123 -14.09 16.78 4.87
N ILE A 124 -13.64 15.57 5.21
CA ILE A 124 -12.41 15.37 5.98
C ILE A 124 -11.19 15.86 5.19
N GLU A 125 -11.07 15.54 3.89
CA GLU A 125 -9.96 16.04 3.07
C GLU A 125 -9.94 17.59 3.02
N ASN A 126 -11.09 18.23 2.77
CA ASN A 126 -11.19 19.69 2.75
C ASN A 126 -10.88 20.32 4.11
N LEU A 127 -11.32 19.68 5.21
CA LEU A 127 -11.03 20.15 6.55
C LEU A 127 -9.54 20.13 6.84
N HIS A 128 -8.82 19.08 6.43
CA HIS A 128 -7.37 18.99 6.59
C HIS A 128 -6.63 20.08 5.81
N ASP A 129 -7.07 20.37 4.58
CA ASP A 129 -6.50 21.43 3.74
C ASP A 129 -6.67 22.83 4.36
N VAL A 130 -7.84 23.12 4.93
CA VAL A 130 -8.11 24.43 5.56
C VAL A 130 -7.47 24.55 6.96
N ALA A 131 -7.45 23.46 7.73
CA ALA A 131 -6.99 23.48 9.11
C ALA A 131 -5.46 23.57 9.23
N TYR A 132 -4.72 23.03 8.27
CA TYR A 132 -3.26 22.95 8.31
C TYR A 132 -2.62 23.72 7.16
N LYS A 133 -1.46 24.35 7.41
CA LYS A 133 -0.63 24.98 6.37
C LYS A 133 0.70 24.25 6.16
N ASN A 134 0.85 23.09 6.80
CA ASN A 134 2.07 22.30 6.85
C ASN A 134 1.86 20.96 6.13
N ALA A 135 2.71 19.97 6.40
CA ALA A 135 2.65 18.69 5.70
C ALA A 135 1.36 17.86 5.94
N LEU A 136 0.54 18.19 6.94
CA LEU A 136 -0.76 17.53 7.18
C LEU A 136 -1.87 18.05 6.26
N ALA A 137 -1.64 19.19 5.61
CA ALA A 137 -2.54 19.77 4.62
C ALA A 137 -2.49 19.01 3.29
N ASN A 138 -1.45 18.21 3.06
CA ASN A 138 -1.34 17.44 1.83
C ASN A 138 -2.50 16.44 1.72
N PRO A 139 -3.17 16.38 0.55
CA PRO A 139 -4.26 15.46 0.33
C PRO A 139 -3.76 14.01 0.33
N LEU A 140 -4.59 13.08 0.81
CA LEU A 140 -4.28 11.66 0.75
C LEU A 140 -4.44 11.10 -0.69
N TYR A 141 -5.34 11.71 -1.46
CA TYR A 141 -5.64 11.33 -2.83
C TYR A 141 -4.89 12.22 -3.84
N CYS A 142 -4.67 11.69 -5.04
CA CYS A 142 -3.99 12.41 -6.11
C CYS A 142 -4.74 13.71 -6.50
N PRO A 143 -4.06 14.85 -6.59
CA PRO A 143 -4.63 16.04 -7.21
C PRO A 143 -4.81 15.87 -8.73
N ASP A 144 -5.65 16.70 -9.34
CA ASP A 144 -5.99 16.58 -10.78
C ASP A 144 -4.99 17.24 -11.74
N TYR A 145 -3.95 17.91 -11.22
CA TYR A 145 -2.95 18.65 -11.99
C TYR A 145 -1.72 17.82 -12.38
#